data_AF-W6Y0Y4-F1
#
_entry.id   AF-W6Y0Y4-F1
#
_cell.length_a   1.000
_cell.length_b   1.000
_cell.length_c   1.000
_cell.angle_alpha   90.00
_cell.angle_beta   90.00
_cell.angle_gamma   90.00
#
_symmetry.space_group_name_H-M   'P 1'
#
loop_
_entity.id
_entity.type
_entity.pdbx_description
1 polymer ?
#
loop_
_entity_poly.entity_id
_entity_poly.type
_entity_poly.pdbx_seq_one_letter_code
_entity_poly.pdbx_strand_id
1 'polypeptide(L)'
;MPVGCEKLELYDYEKDSVEEIQVEYSDVVKDLPVFARNIGEFYELFAKGGTVDQEIIDFEQAVKMHKVIDKMEKSWENKQFSRLS
;
A
#
# COMPACT_ATOMS: atom_id res chain seq x y z
N MET A 1 14.99 -12.74 -17.50
CA MET A 1 13.86 -13.53 -18.05
C MET A 1 12.62 -13.13 -17.27
N PRO A 2 11.38 -13.24 -17.79
CA PRO A 2 10.20 -12.96 -16.97
C PRO A 2 10.19 -13.91 -15.76
N VAL A 3 10.01 -13.35 -14.56
CA VAL A 3 10.16 -14.06 -13.27
C VAL A 3 8.82 -14.52 -12.70
N GLY A 4 7.74 -13.93 -13.20
CA GLY A 4 6.37 -14.19 -12.80
C GLY A 4 5.38 -13.53 -13.76
N CYS A 5 4.13 -13.96 -13.65
CA CYS A 5 3.03 -13.50 -14.49
C CYS A 5 1.82 -13.28 -13.58
N GLU A 6 1.31 -12.05 -13.53
CA GLU A 6 0.08 -11.73 -12.81
C GLU A 6 -1.10 -11.66 -13.78
N LYS A 7 -2.26 -12.14 -13.33
CA LYS A 7 -3.52 -12.06 -14.08
C LYS A 7 -4.24 -10.76 -13.72
N LEU A 8 -4.53 -9.95 -14.72
CA LEU A 8 -5.34 -8.73 -14.60
C LEU A 8 -6.64 -8.90 -15.38
N GLU A 9 -7.78 -8.73 -14.71
CA GLU A 9 -9.09 -8.72 -15.35
C GLU A 9 -9.48 -7.26 -15.64
N LEU A 10 -9.52 -6.91 -16.93
CA LEU A 10 -9.90 -5.57 -17.38
C LEU A 10 -11.33 -5.62 -17.91
N TYR A 11 -12.21 -4.82 -17.31
CA TYR A 11 -13.57 -4.68 -17.81
C TYR A 11 -13.64 -3.60 -18.89
N ASP A 12 -14.02 -4.00 -20.10
CA ASP A 12 -14.27 -3.12 -21.24
C ASP A 12 -15.75 -2.70 -21.24
N TYR A 13 -16.00 -1.44 -20.87
CA TYR A 13 -17.34 -0.85 -20.80
C TYR A 13 -18.03 -0.71 -22.16
N GLU A 14 -17.27 -0.60 -23.27
CA GLU A 14 -17.87 -0.46 -24.61
C GLU A 14 -18.32 -1.81 -25.16
N LYS A 15 -17.60 -2.87 -24.83
CA LYS A 15 -17.90 -4.25 -25.28
C LYS A 15 -18.72 -5.07 -24.27
N ASP A 16 -18.94 -4.54 -23.07
CA ASP A 16 -19.58 -5.23 -21.94
C ASP A 16 -18.95 -6.61 -21.69
N SER A 17 -17.61 -6.65 -21.63
CA SER A 17 -16.85 -7.89 -21.52
C SER A 17 -15.63 -7.74 -20.61
N VAL A 18 -15.23 -8.83 -19.98
CA VAL A 18 -13.99 -8.91 -19.19
C VAL A 18 -12.91 -9.57 -20.04
N GLU A 19 -11.81 -8.86 -20.27
CA GLU A 19 -10.61 -9.40 -20.92
C GLU A 19 -9.56 -9.75 -19.85
N GLU A 20 -9.00 -10.97 -19.93
CA GLU A 20 -7.87 -11.36 -19.09
C GLU A 20 -6.54 -10.98 -19.76
N ILE A 21 -5.74 -10.20 -19.05
CA ILE A 21 -4.40 -9.79 -19.48
C ILE A 21 -3.38 -10.48 -18.57
N GLN A 22 -2.44 -11.19 -19.20
CA GLN A 22 -1.28 -11.78 -18.52
C GLN A 22 -0.14 -10.77 -18.54
N VAL A 23 0.23 -10.24 -17.38
CA VAL A 23 1.29 -9.23 -17.26
C VAL A 23 2.56 -9.90 -16.77
N GLU A 24 3.50 -10.10 -17.69
CA GLU A 24 4.83 -10.58 -17.37
C GLU A 24 5.67 -9.44 -16.76
N TYR A 25 6.35 -9.72 -15.65
CA TYR A 25 7.28 -8.76 -15.06
C TYR A 25 8.73 -9.29 -15.05
N SER A 26 9.63 -8.35 -15.29
CA SER A 26 11.08 -8.57 -15.45
C SER A 26 11.79 -8.70 -14.11
N ASP A 27 12.96 -9.36 -14.10
CA ASP A 27 13.91 -9.43 -12.97
C ASP A 27 14.22 -8.05 -12.37
N VAL A 28 14.14 -6.99 -13.18
CA VAL A 28 14.39 -5.60 -12.79
C VAL A 28 13.46 -5.12 -11.65
N VAL A 29 12.29 -5.73 -11.45
CA VAL A 29 11.40 -5.42 -10.32
C VAL A 29 12.11 -5.68 -8.98
N LYS A 30 13.02 -6.66 -8.90
CA LYS A 30 13.80 -6.94 -7.69
C LYS A 30 14.90 -5.93 -7.40
N ASP A 31 15.36 -5.23 -8.45
CA ASP A 31 16.40 -4.19 -8.35
C ASP A 31 15.82 -2.79 -8.11
N LEU A 32 14.50 -2.68 -7.97
CA LEU A 32 13.85 -1.40 -7.72
C LEU A 32 14.34 -0.75 -6.41
N PRO A 33 14.34 0.60 -6.34
CA PRO A 33 14.59 1.30 -5.10
C PRO A 33 13.68 0.78 -3.98
N VAL A 34 14.17 0.79 -2.74
CA VAL A 34 13.44 0.29 -1.56
C VAL A 34 12.02 0.85 -1.50
N PHE A 35 11.84 2.14 -1.82
CA PHE A 35 10.54 2.79 -1.84
C PHE A 35 9.55 2.14 -2.82
N ALA A 36 10.01 1.80 -4.02
CA ALA A 36 9.17 1.15 -5.03
C ALA A 36 8.85 -0.30 -4.65
N ARG A 37 9.79 -1.01 -4.00
CA ARG A 37 9.56 -2.36 -3.47
C ARG A 37 8.50 -2.37 -2.37
N ASN A 38 8.57 -1.43 -1.42
CA ASN A 38 7.58 -1.32 -0.34
C ASN A 38 6.16 -1.07 -0.88
N ILE A 39 6.03 -0.24 -1.92
CA ILE A 39 4.74 -0.01 -2.58
C ILE A 39 4.26 -1.29 -3.29
N GLY A 40 5.15 -1.98 -4.00
CA GLY A 40 4.84 -3.25 -4.66
C GLY A 40 4.33 -4.31 -3.67
N GLU A 41 5.04 -4.50 -2.56
CA GLU A 41 4.64 -5.44 -1.49
C GLU A 41 3.25 -5.12 -0.94
N PHE A 42 2.93 -3.83 -0.75
CA PHE A 42 1.60 -3.41 -0.31
C PHE A 42 0.50 -3.81 -1.30
N TYR A 43 0.72 -3.58 -2.61
CA TYR A 43 -0.24 -3.96 -3.65
C TYR A 43 -0.38 -5.49 -3.78
N GLU A 44 0.72 -6.24 -3.68
CA GLU A 44 0.67 -7.70 -3.70
C GLU A 44 -0.11 -8.26 -2.50
N LEU A 45 0.12 -7.70 -1.31
CA LEU A 45 -0.59 -8.08 -0.10
C LEU A 45 -2.09 -7.79 -0.24
N PHE A 46 -2.45 -6.64 -0.82
CA PHE A 46 -3.85 -6.30 -1.12
C PHE A 46 -4.48 -7.29 -2.11
N ALA A 47 -3.81 -7.61 -3.21
CA ALA A 47 -4.29 -8.55 -4.23
C ALA A 47 -4.51 -9.97 -3.66
N LYS A 48 -3.72 -10.40 -2.69
CA LYS A 48 -3.86 -11.68 -1.99
C LYS A 48 -4.97 -11.71 -0.94
N GLY A 49 -5.74 -10.62 -0.80
CA GLY A 49 -6.80 -10.50 0.21
C GLY A 49 -6.27 -10.18 1.61
N GLY A 50 -5.13 -9.50 1.69
CA GLY A 50 -4.52 -9.08 2.94
C GLY A 50 -5.49 -8.30 3.82
N THR A 51 -5.41 -8.51 5.13
CA THR A 51 -6.24 -7.81 6.12
C THR A 51 -5.44 -6.81 6.93
N VAL A 52 -6.13 -6.02 7.75
CA VAL A 52 -5.52 -5.08 8.72
C VAL A 52 -4.60 -5.81 9.71
N ASP A 53 -4.94 -7.06 10.05
CA ASP A 53 -4.13 -7.92 10.91
C ASP A 53 -2.84 -8.43 10.22
N GLN A 54 -2.76 -8.28 8.89
CA GLN A 54 -1.62 -8.64 8.06
C GLN A 54 -0.82 -7.41 7.59
N GLU A 55 -0.90 -6.31 8.34
CA GLU A 55 -0.12 -5.08 8.10
C GLU A 55 -0.61 -4.21 6.93
N ILE A 56 -1.80 -4.49 6.36
CA ILE A 56 -2.47 -3.50 5.49
C ILE A 56 -2.98 -2.35 6.37
N ILE A 57 -2.50 -1.13 6.09
CA ILE A 57 -2.99 0.06 6.78
C ILE A 57 -4.38 0.44 6.26
N ASP A 58 -5.33 0.57 7.16
CA ASP A 58 -6.66 1.10 6.85
C ASP A 58 -6.79 2.60 7.19
N PHE A 59 -7.93 3.18 6.80
CA PHE A 59 -8.21 4.59 7.09
C PHE A 59 -8.36 4.87 8.58
N GLU A 60 -8.79 3.90 9.40
CA GLU A 60 -8.91 4.11 10.85
C GLU A 60 -7.52 4.30 11.49
N GLN A 61 -6.56 3.47 11.09
CA GLN A 61 -5.16 3.57 11.50
C GLN A 61 -4.52 4.87 10.98
N ALA A 62 -4.79 5.28 9.74
CA ALA A 62 -4.34 6.56 9.21
C ALA A 62 -4.87 7.76 10.03
N VAL A 63 -6.14 7.74 10.43
CA VAL A 63 -6.73 8.76 11.31
C VAL A 63 -6.08 8.76 12.69
N LYS A 64 -5.77 7.58 13.25
CA LYS A 64 -5.03 7.48 14.52
C LYS A 64 -3.65 8.14 14.40
N MET A 65 -2.94 7.93 13.30
CA MET A 65 -1.64 8.57 13.05
C MET A 65 -1.77 10.09 12.97
N HIS A 66 -2.75 10.62 12.24
CA HIS A 66 -3.01 12.07 12.20
C HIS A 66 -3.28 12.67 13.59
N LYS A 67 -4.00 11.96 14.47
CA LYS A 67 -4.22 12.39 15.87
C LYS A 67 -2.94 12.39 16.69
N VAL A 68 -2.01 11.46 16.44
CA VAL A 68 -0.70 11.44 17.11
C VAL A 68 0.14 12.64 16.67
N ILE A 69 0.18 12.91 15.36
CA ILE A 69 0.90 14.06 14.79
C ILE A 69 0.34 15.39 15.35
N ASP A 70 -0.98 15.56 15.35
CA ASP A 70 -1.64 16.76 15.92
C ASP A 70 -1.30 16.98 17.40
N LYS A 71 -1.20 15.89 18.19
CA LYS A 71 -0.75 15.98 19.58
C LYS A 71 0.72 16.40 19.70
N MET A 72 1.59 15.91 18.81
CA MET A 72 3.01 16.29 18.79
C MET A 72 3.19 17.76 18.44
N GLU A 73 2.45 18.26 17.44
CA GLU A 73 2.48 19.67 17.03
C GLU A 73 2.01 20.57 18.18
N LYS A 74 0.87 20.27 18.80
CA LYS A 74 0.35 21.01 19.97
C LYS A 74 1.31 20.95 21.16
N SER A 75 1.96 19.82 21.39
CA SER A 75 2.95 19.65 22.46
C SER A 75 4.15 20.58 22.24
N TRP A 76 4.62 20.67 21.00
CA TRP A 76 5.72 21.54 20.62
C TRP A 76 5.36 23.03 20.78
N GLU A 77 4.20 23.45 20.29
CA GLU A 77 3.70 24.83 20.45
C GLU A 77 3.56 25.24 21.92
N ASN A 78 3.03 24.34 22.75
CA ASN A 78 2.81 24.60 24.18
C ASN A 78 4.03 24.32 25.05
N LYS A 79 5.17 23.89 24.48
CA LYS A 79 6.38 23.43 25.20
C LYS A 79 6.08 22.39 26.30
N GLN A 80 5.00 21.63 26.14
CA GLN A 80 4.57 20.60 27.09
C GLN A 80 4.84 19.23 26.48
N PHE A 81 6.03 18.68 26.72
CA PHE A 81 6.41 17.35 26.26
C PHE A 81 5.87 16.29 27.23
N SER A 82 4.69 15.74 26.95
CA SER A 82 4.17 14.57 27.68
C SER A 82 4.69 13.28 27.05
N ARG A 83 5.04 12.30 27.89
CA ARG A 83 5.33 10.92 27.43
C ARG A 83 4.08 10.32 26.79
N LEU A 84 4.19 9.90 25.53
CA LEU A 84 3.18 9.05 24.89
C LEU A 84 3.32 7.65 25.51
N SER A 85 2.50 7.36 26.51
CA SER A 85 2.33 6.02 27.11
C SER A 85 1.27 5.23 26.38
#